data_AF-A0A9E6JN09-F1
#
_entry.id   AF-A0A9E6JN09-F1
#
_cell.length_a   1.000
_cell.length_b   1.000
_cell.length_c   1.000
_cell.angle_alpha   90.00
_cell.angle_beta   90.00
_cell.angle_gamma   90.00
#
_symmetry.space_group_name_H-M   'P 1'
#
loop_
_entity.id
_entity.type
_entity.pdbx_description
1 polymer ?
#
loop_
_entity_poly.entity_id
_entity_poly.type
_entity_poly.pdbx_seq_one_letter_code
_entity_poly.pdbx_strand_id
1 'polypeptide(L)'
;MLIERGALNQELPALAGTSTPDLCELLAGLGFPVDGVETVDGLTVLDVDITANRGDAQSHRGIARDLAAKLGAALTALPVQAPAQGEALLPIRLEAGDAGPFYATAVLELGQAQGTPGAVKAFLGALGAGAKDLPAVDASNELLHRFGHPSHAFDADRIQGFLAVRWARDGETLVTLDGVERKLTPKDLLIADGAGPVALAGVMGGDSTKVTASTRRVLLESAWFDPRTVRAMAHRHGLHTDASHRFGRGADPAMAEPARDLLALRLRDWAGATLQSAWSVGTLPTPKAPVALAWAMVDRVAGHPVDPGRAAELLRALGCVLEEVSGGA
;
A
#
# COMPACT_ATOMS: atom_id res chain seq x y z
N MET A 1 -2.07 11.91 -9.64
CA MET A 1 -2.56 11.11 -8.48
C MET A 1 -3.34 12.07 -7.62
N LEU A 2 -4.56 11.71 -7.26
CA LEU A 2 -5.41 12.56 -6.44
C LEU A 2 -5.00 12.48 -4.96
N ILE A 3 -4.83 13.65 -4.33
CA ILE A 3 -4.53 13.84 -2.91
C ILE A 3 -5.60 14.74 -2.31
N GLU A 4 -6.38 14.21 -1.38
CA GLU A 4 -7.37 14.98 -0.61
C GLU A 4 -6.65 15.73 0.53
N ARG A 5 -6.85 17.04 0.57
CA ARG A 5 -6.10 17.96 1.42
C ARG A 5 -6.34 17.73 2.92
N GLY A 6 -7.58 17.41 3.31
CA GLY A 6 -7.93 17.10 4.70
C GLY A 6 -7.20 15.86 5.21
N ALA A 7 -7.16 14.79 4.43
CA ALA A 7 -6.43 13.56 4.72
C ALA A 7 -4.92 13.80 4.74
N LEU A 8 -4.39 14.66 3.86
CA LEU A 8 -2.99 15.07 3.91
C LEU A 8 -2.65 15.82 5.21
N ASN A 9 -3.52 16.73 5.65
CA ASN A 9 -3.37 17.45 6.92
C ASN A 9 -3.43 16.52 8.15
N GLN A 10 -4.19 15.41 8.07
CA GLN A 10 -4.20 14.40 9.13
C GLN A 10 -2.85 13.68 9.23
N GLU A 11 -2.15 13.45 8.11
CA GLU A 11 -0.81 12.85 8.11
C GLU A 11 0.28 13.86 8.52
N LEU A 12 0.10 15.14 8.20
CA LEU A 12 1.03 16.23 8.54
C LEU A 12 0.29 17.47 9.08
N PRO A 13 -0.02 17.53 10.39
CA PRO A 13 -0.77 18.64 10.99
C PRO A 13 -0.10 20.02 10.83
N ALA A 14 1.21 20.06 10.59
CA ALA A 14 1.96 21.27 10.32
C ALA A 14 1.45 22.06 9.09
N LEU A 15 0.69 21.42 8.19
CA LEU A 15 0.10 22.05 7.01
C LEU A 15 -1.18 22.85 7.30
N ALA A 16 -1.76 22.77 8.50
CA ALA A 16 -3.07 23.36 8.80
C ALA A 16 -3.17 24.87 8.52
N GLY A 17 -2.06 25.61 8.58
CA GLY A 17 -1.98 27.04 8.28
C GLY A 17 -1.47 27.39 6.86
N THR A 18 -1.00 26.42 6.09
CA THR A 18 -0.48 26.64 4.73
C THR A 18 -1.64 26.85 3.78
N SER A 19 -1.63 27.86 2.90
CA SER A 19 -2.70 28.02 1.90
C SER A 19 -2.67 26.92 0.82
N THR A 20 -3.70 26.79 -0.01
CA THR A 20 -3.65 25.84 -1.14
C THR A 20 -2.60 26.22 -2.19
N PRO A 21 -2.50 27.49 -2.62
CA PRO A 21 -1.41 27.92 -3.50
C PRO A 21 -0.02 27.63 -2.93
N ASP A 22 0.24 27.97 -1.66
CA ASP A 22 1.56 27.73 -1.04
C ASP A 22 1.89 26.23 -0.97
N LEU A 23 0.88 25.39 -0.70
CA LEU A 23 1.06 23.93 -0.72
C LEU A 23 1.44 23.44 -2.12
N CYS A 24 0.78 23.93 -3.17
CA CYS A 24 1.12 23.57 -4.55
C CYS A 24 2.56 24.00 -4.91
N GLU A 25 3.00 25.17 -4.47
CA GLU A 25 4.39 25.63 -4.65
C GLU A 25 5.40 24.75 -3.90
N LEU A 26 5.09 24.36 -2.66
CA LEU A 26 5.92 23.44 -1.89
C LEU A 26 6.05 22.07 -2.57
N LEU A 27 4.94 21.52 -3.04
CA LEU A 27 4.91 20.24 -3.76
C LEU A 27 5.70 20.32 -5.07
N ALA A 28 5.49 21.36 -5.87
CA ALA A 28 6.23 21.57 -7.11
C ALA A 28 7.76 21.66 -6.85
N GLY A 29 8.17 22.37 -5.79
CA GLY A 29 9.56 22.46 -5.35
C GLY A 29 10.18 21.13 -4.88
N LEU A 30 9.36 20.13 -4.57
CA LEU A 30 9.77 18.77 -4.23
C LEU A 30 9.72 17.79 -5.42
N GLY A 31 9.39 18.29 -6.62
CA GLY A 31 9.25 17.46 -7.81
C GLY A 31 7.89 16.78 -7.93
N PHE A 32 6.87 17.33 -7.27
CA PHE A 32 5.47 16.89 -7.33
C PHE A 32 4.60 18.02 -7.87
N PRO A 33 4.69 18.38 -9.17
CA PRO A 33 3.87 19.44 -9.72
C PRO A 33 2.38 19.08 -9.57
N VAL A 34 1.57 20.10 -9.31
CA VAL A 34 0.12 19.97 -9.16
C VAL A 34 -0.54 20.46 -10.45
N ASP A 35 -1.14 19.53 -11.19
CA ASP A 35 -1.77 19.80 -12.49
C ASP A 35 -3.16 20.44 -12.33
N GLY A 36 -3.81 20.19 -11.19
CA GLY A 36 -5.15 20.70 -10.92
C GLY A 36 -5.49 20.73 -9.43
N VAL A 37 -6.38 21.65 -9.07
CA VAL A 37 -7.02 21.70 -7.76
C VAL A 37 -8.52 21.81 -7.98
N GLU A 38 -9.27 20.89 -7.40
CA GLU A 38 -10.72 20.84 -7.51
C GLU A 38 -11.39 20.66 -6.15
N THR A 39 -12.68 20.97 -6.09
CA THR A 39 -13.53 20.70 -4.93
C THR A 39 -14.56 19.65 -5.31
N VAL A 40 -14.48 18.47 -4.69
CA VAL A 40 -15.41 17.35 -4.90
C VAL A 40 -16.15 17.08 -3.61
N ASP A 41 -17.47 17.23 -3.61
CA ASP A 41 -18.34 17.07 -2.44
C ASP A 41 -17.87 17.85 -1.19
N GLY A 42 -17.30 19.04 -1.41
CA GLY A 42 -16.77 19.91 -0.36
C GLY A 42 -15.35 19.58 0.12
N LEU A 43 -14.71 18.54 -0.45
CA LEU A 43 -13.32 18.18 -0.20
C LEU A 43 -12.40 18.81 -1.24
N THR A 44 -11.27 19.36 -0.82
CA THR A 44 -10.26 19.90 -1.75
C THR A 44 -9.32 18.77 -2.19
N VAL A 45 -9.25 18.54 -3.49
CA VAL A 45 -8.43 17.49 -4.10
C VAL A 45 -7.38 18.12 -5.01
N LEU A 46 -6.14 17.67 -4.86
CA LEU A 46 -5.00 18.06 -5.70
C LEU A 46 -4.69 16.91 -6.65
N ASP A 47 -4.56 17.18 -7.95
CA ASP A 47 -3.98 16.22 -8.89
C ASP A 47 -2.48 16.43 -8.99
N VAL A 48 -1.74 15.51 -8.38
CA VAL A 48 -0.28 15.57 -8.23
C VAL A 48 0.37 14.61 -9.22
N ASP A 49 1.25 15.10 -10.09
CA ASP A 49 2.01 14.22 -10.98
C ASP A 49 3.11 13.48 -10.19
N ILE A 50 3.11 12.15 -10.30
CA ILE A 50 4.06 11.27 -9.61
C ILE A 50 4.79 10.41 -10.64
N THR A 51 6.06 10.77 -10.80
CA THR A 51 7.02 10.08 -11.66
C THR A 51 7.26 8.64 -11.21
N ALA A 52 7.62 7.77 -12.15
CA ALA A 52 7.70 6.32 -11.93
C ALA A 52 8.75 5.89 -10.89
N ASN A 53 9.76 6.72 -10.61
CA ASN A 53 10.77 6.49 -9.57
C ASN A 53 10.28 6.83 -8.16
N ARG A 54 9.13 7.51 -8.01
CA ARG A 54 8.56 7.93 -6.73
C ARG A 54 7.39 7.04 -6.28
N GLY A 55 7.59 5.73 -6.29
CA GLY A 55 6.61 4.76 -5.79
C GLY A 55 6.21 4.99 -4.33
N ASP A 56 7.15 5.50 -3.54
CA ASP A 56 7.01 5.91 -2.14
C ASP A 56 6.01 7.05 -1.91
N ALA A 57 5.82 7.90 -2.93
CA ALA A 57 4.93 9.07 -2.89
C ALA A 57 3.49 8.75 -3.31
N GLN A 58 3.17 7.49 -3.67
CA GLN A 58 1.85 7.09 -4.19
C GLN A 58 0.77 6.93 -3.10
N SER A 59 0.81 7.80 -2.10
CA SER A 59 -0.12 7.88 -0.99
C SER A 59 -0.04 9.24 -0.30
N HIS A 60 -1.07 9.57 0.48
CA HIS A 60 -1.08 10.79 1.29
C HIS A 60 0.11 10.82 2.26
N ARG A 61 0.40 9.70 2.91
CA ARG A 61 1.55 9.57 3.82
C ARG A 61 2.89 9.69 3.09
N GLY A 62 2.97 9.20 1.86
CA GLY A 62 4.14 9.35 0.99
C GLY A 62 4.47 10.81 0.73
N ILE A 63 3.49 11.56 0.21
CA ILE A 63 3.62 13.02 -0.01
C ILE A 63 3.88 13.77 1.29
N ALA A 64 3.17 13.42 2.36
CA ALA A 64 3.38 14.02 3.67
C ALA A 64 4.82 13.85 4.17
N ARG A 65 5.49 12.73 3.86
CA ARG A 65 6.88 12.47 4.29
C ARG A 65 7.86 13.47 3.68
N ASP A 66 7.76 13.73 2.37
CA ASP A 66 8.62 14.72 1.70
C ASP A 66 8.35 16.14 2.23
N LEU A 67 7.07 16.49 2.42
CA LEU A 67 6.69 17.77 3.03
C LEU A 67 7.21 17.90 4.46
N ALA A 68 7.13 16.84 5.26
CA ALA A 68 7.63 16.80 6.63
C ALA A 68 9.15 17.05 6.66
N ALA A 69 9.90 16.40 5.77
CA ALA A 69 11.34 16.61 5.63
C ALA A 69 11.68 18.05 5.22
N LYS A 70 10.92 18.63 4.29
CA LYS A 70 11.10 20.02 3.85
C LYS A 70 10.83 21.03 4.96
N LEU A 71 9.77 20.80 5.74
CA LEU A 71 9.28 21.71 6.77
C LEU A 71 9.97 21.50 8.14
N GLY A 72 10.77 20.43 8.29
CA GLY A 72 11.35 20.06 9.59
C GLY A 72 10.27 19.64 10.60
N ALA A 73 9.19 19.03 10.12
CA ALA A 73 8.04 18.62 10.92
C ALA A 73 7.99 17.10 11.08
N ALA A 74 7.17 16.62 12.02
CA ALA A 74 6.94 15.19 12.24
C ALA A 74 5.61 14.76 11.61
N LEU A 75 5.61 13.55 11.04
CA LEU A 75 4.38 12.87 10.62
C LEU A 75 3.56 12.46 11.83
N THR A 76 2.23 12.40 11.65
CA THR A 76 1.35 11.72 12.59
C THR A 76 1.77 10.26 12.71
N ALA A 77 1.90 9.78 13.96
CA ALA A 77 2.19 8.38 14.23
C ALA A 77 1.07 7.50 13.67
N LEU A 78 1.43 6.33 13.12
CA LEU A 78 0.43 5.37 12.70
C LEU A 78 -0.39 4.94 13.92
N PRO A 79 -1.74 4.94 13.86
CA PRO A 79 -2.60 4.63 14.99
C PRO A 79 -2.67 3.11 15.24
N VAL A 80 -1.55 2.41 15.13
CA VAL A 80 -1.46 0.96 15.19
C VAL A 80 -0.98 0.54 16.57
N GLN A 81 -1.76 -0.31 17.22
CA GLN A 81 -1.24 -1.24 18.22
C GLN A 81 -1.15 -2.59 17.53
N ALA A 82 0.07 -3.09 17.36
CA ALA A 82 0.27 -4.39 16.73
C ALA A 82 -0.48 -5.45 17.54
N PRO A 83 -1.37 -6.24 16.91
CA PRO A 83 -1.96 -7.38 17.60
C PRO A 83 -0.85 -8.34 18.00
N ALA A 84 -1.06 -9.06 19.09
CA ALA A 84 -0.15 -10.14 19.44
C ALA A 84 -0.11 -11.16 18.29
N GLN A 85 1.10 -11.62 17.94
CA GLN A 85 1.27 -12.72 17.01
C GLN A 85 0.57 -13.95 17.60
N GLY A 86 -0.47 -14.42 16.91
CA GLY A 86 -1.29 -15.56 17.29
C GLY A 86 -0.92 -16.83 16.54
N GLU A 87 -1.61 -17.92 16.87
CA GLU A 87 -1.45 -19.19 16.16
C GLU A 87 -2.05 -19.11 14.75
N ALA A 88 -1.39 -19.76 13.79
CA ALA A 88 -1.90 -19.83 12.43
C ALA A 88 -3.20 -20.65 12.37
N LEU A 89 -4.29 -20.03 11.90
CA LEU A 89 -5.59 -20.71 11.77
C LEU A 89 -5.73 -21.51 10.47
N LEU A 90 -4.88 -21.22 9.49
CA LEU A 90 -4.69 -22.04 8.30
C LEU A 90 -3.23 -21.95 7.82
N PRO A 91 -2.72 -22.95 7.09
CA PRO A 91 -1.39 -22.88 6.50
C PRO A 91 -1.33 -21.81 5.40
N ILE A 92 -0.28 -20.99 5.44
CA ILE A 92 0.13 -20.12 4.32
C ILE A 92 1.49 -20.59 3.84
N ARG A 93 1.59 -20.92 2.55
CA ARG A 93 2.80 -21.46 1.91
C ARG A 93 3.38 -20.44 0.94
N LEU A 94 4.66 -20.15 1.08
CA LEU A 94 5.38 -19.25 0.16
C LEU A 94 6.28 -20.11 -0.73
N GLU A 95 5.79 -20.41 -1.93
CA GLU A 95 6.39 -21.38 -2.85
C GLU A 95 7.04 -20.69 -4.07
N ALA A 96 7.00 -19.36 -4.11
CA ALA A 96 7.48 -18.55 -5.24
C ALA A 96 8.84 -17.85 -5.00
N GLY A 97 9.54 -18.16 -3.90
CA GLY A 97 10.81 -17.53 -3.55
C GLY A 97 10.69 -16.01 -3.44
N ASP A 98 11.65 -15.29 -4.04
CA ASP A 98 11.73 -13.82 -3.98
C ASP A 98 10.56 -13.09 -4.65
N ALA A 99 9.71 -13.80 -5.42
CA ALA A 99 8.53 -13.19 -6.04
C ALA A 99 7.40 -12.88 -5.05
N GLY A 100 7.38 -13.56 -3.90
CA GLY A 100 6.41 -13.36 -2.82
C GLY A 100 6.95 -13.89 -1.49
N PRO A 101 8.01 -13.29 -0.94
CA PRO A 101 8.77 -13.82 0.19
C PRO A 101 8.13 -13.53 1.56
N PHE A 102 7.09 -12.70 1.62
CA PHE A 102 6.46 -12.28 2.86
C PHE A 102 4.94 -12.12 2.73
N TYR A 103 4.22 -12.58 3.75
CA TYR A 103 2.77 -12.51 3.82
C TYR A 103 2.32 -12.28 5.27
N ALA A 104 1.70 -11.13 5.55
CA ALA A 104 1.04 -10.85 6.81
C ALA A 104 -0.47 -11.07 6.66
N THR A 105 -1.07 -11.76 7.63
CA THR A 105 -2.48 -12.13 7.60
C THR A 105 -3.15 -11.99 8.97
N ALA A 106 -4.45 -11.77 8.94
CA ALA A 106 -5.31 -11.85 10.11
C ALA A 106 -6.67 -12.44 9.73
N VAL A 107 -7.26 -13.21 10.64
CA VAL A 107 -8.64 -13.68 10.51
C VAL A 107 -9.50 -12.91 11.50
N LEU A 108 -10.59 -12.34 11.00
CA LEU A 108 -11.56 -11.61 11.81
C LEU A 108 -12.96 -12.19 11.60
N GLU A 109 -13.74 -12.25 12.68
CA GLU A 109 -15.18 -12.48 12.62
C GLU A 109 -15.89 -11.12 12.59
N LEU A 110 -16.69 -10.88 11.55
CA LEU A 110 -17.44 -9.65 11.36
C LEU A 110 -18.67 -9.62 12.27
N GLY A 111 -18.98 -8.45 12.81
CA GLY A 111 -20.18 -8.21 13.59
C GLY A 111 -21.44 -8.02 12.73
N GLN A 112 -22.56 -7.82 13.43
CA GLN A 112 -23.89 -7.62 12.82
C GLN A 112 -24.07 -6.20 12.24
N ALA A 113 -23.47 -5.19 12.88
CA ALA A 113 -23.52 -3.81 12.42
C ALA A 113 -22.32 -3.56 11.49
N GLN A 114 -22.57 -3.51 10.19
CA GLN A 114 -21.56 -3.27 9.17
C GLN A 114 -21.90 -2.01 8.39
N GLY A 115 -20.95 -1.08 8.28
CA GLY A 115 -21.13 0.09 7.44
C GLY A 115 -19.86 0.89 7.24
N THR A 116 -19.63 1.32 6.00
CA THR A 116 -18.55 2.25 5.68
C THR A 116 -18.94 3.67 6.14
N PRO A 117 -18.11 4.37 6.94
CA PRO A 117 -18.41 5.72 7.41
C PRO A 117 -18.63 6.70 6.26
N GLY A 118 -19.57 7.64 6.41
CA GLY A 118 -19.89 8.62 5.36
C GLY A 118 -18.69 9.46 4.90
N ALA A 119 -17.81 9.86 5.83
CA ALA A 119 -16.59 10.59 5.51
C ALA A 119 -15.61 9.76 4.64
N VAL A 120 -15.55 8.44 4.85
CA VAL A 120 -14.73 7.55 4.03
C VAL A 120 -15.33 7.37 2.65
N LYS A 121 -16.66 7.26 2.54
CA LYS A 121 -17.33 7.22 1.23
C LYS A 121 -17.05 8.49 0.42
N ALA A 122 -17.16 9.65 1.05
CA ALA A 122 -16.85 10.94 0.43
C ALA A 122 -15.37 11.02 0.01
N PHE A 123 -14.45 10.60 0.89
CA PHE A 123 -13.02 10.53 0.56
C PHE A 123 -12.74 9.62 -0.65
N LEU A 124 -13.26 8.39 -0.67
CA LEU A 124 -13.08 7.46 -1.79
C LEU A 124 -13.73 7.97 -3.09
N GLY A 125 -14.88 8.64 -2.98
CA GLY A 125 -15.56 9.28 -4.11
C GLY A 125 -14.73 10.41 -4.70
N ALA A 126 -14.17 11.28 -3.86
CA ALA A 126 -13.30 12.39 -4.26
C ALA A 126 -12.00 11.93 -4.93
N LEU A 127 -11.55 10.69 -4.68
CA LEU A 127 -10.39 10.09 -5.33
C LEU A 127 -10.75 9.22 -6.55
N GLY A 128 -12.02 9.20 -6.97
CA GLY A 128 -12.50 8.47 -8.15
C GLY A 128 -12.66 6.95 -7.98
N ALA A 129 -12.40 6.40 -6.78
CA ALA A 129 -12.53 4.96 -6.52
C ALA A 129 -13.98 4.53 -6.26
N GLY A 130 -14.72 5.36 -5.50
CA GLY A 130 -16.08 5.09 -5.04
C GLY A 130 -16.18 3.95 -4.00
N ALA A 131 -17.06 4.12 -3.02
CA ALA A 131 -17.32 3.07 -2.03
C ALA A 131 -18.15 1.92 -2.62
N LYS A 132 -17.89 0.70 -2.14
CA LYS A 132 -18.62 -0.52 -2.49
C LYS A 132 -19.63 -0.95 -1.43
N ASP A 133 -19.70 -0.22 -0.32
CA ASP A 133 -20.54 -0.53 0.84
C ASP A 133 -20.22 -1.89 1.47
N LEU A 134 -18.95 -2.30 1.34
CA LEU A 134 -18.38 -3.49 1.96
C LEU A 134 -17.20 -3.03 2.82
N PRO A 135 -17.31 -3.02 4.16
CA PRO A 135 -16.29 -2.41 5.02
C PRO A 135 -14.86 -2.92 4.76
N ALA A 136 -14.70 -4.21 4.45
CA ALA A 136 -13.38 -4.79 4.15
C ALA A 136 -12.76 -4.23 2.85
N VAL A 137 -13.58 -4.03 1.82
CA VAL A 137 -13.15 -3.48 0.53
C VAL A 137 -12.88 -1.97 0.68
N ASP A 138 -13.81 -1.25 1.30
CA ASP A 138 -13.70 0.20 1.46
C ASP A 138 -12.55 0.60 2.39
N ALA A 139 -12.31 -0.17 3.46
CA ALA A 139 -11.17 0.05 4.35
C ALA A 139 -9.84 -0.25 3.64
N SER A 140 -9.76 -1.34 2.87
CA SER A 140 -8.56 -1.61 2.07
C SER A 140 -8.27 -0.46 1.09
N ASN A 141 -9.29 0.04 0.38
CA ASN A 141 -9.15 1.17 -0.54
C ASN A 141 -8.77 2.47 0.20
N GLU A 142 -9.38 2.78 1.35
CA GLU A 142 -9.02 3.95 2.17
C GLU A 142 -7.53 3.90 2.52
N LEU A 143 -7.10 2.78 3.09
CA LEU A 143 -5.72 2.58 3.54
C LEU A 143 -4.73 2.56 2.36
N LEU A 144 -5.14 2.08 1.19
CA LEU A 144 -4.35 2.14 -0.03
C LEU A 144 -4.05 3.58 -0.43
N HIS A 145 -5.05 4.47 -0.43
CA HIS A 145 -4.84 5.88 -0.77
C HIS A 145 -4.09 6.63 0.34
N ARG A 146 -4.33 6.31 1.61
CA ARG A 146 -3.66 6.97 2.73
C ARG A 146 -2.20 6.55 2.89
N PHE A 147 -1.90 5.27 2.72
CA PHE A 147 -0.60 4.68 3.09
C PHE A 147 0.17 4.02 1.94
N GLY A 148 -0.48 3.70 0.82
CA GLY A 148 0.19 3.26 -0.42
C GLY A 148 0.55 1.78 -0.48
N HIS A 149 0.19 1.00 0.54
CA HIS A 149 0.39 -0.45 0.56
C HIS A 149 -0.94 -1.15 0.21
N PRO A 150 -1.02 -1.89 -0.91
CA PRO A 150 -2.21 -2.64 -1.25
C PRO A 150 -2.46 -3.79 -0.27
N SER A 151 -3.71 -3.97 0.11
CA SER A 151 -4.18 -5.10 0.93
C SER A 151 -5.44 -5.69 0.30
N HIS A 152 -5.80 -6.90 0.70
CA HIS A 152 -7.01 -7.57 0.23
C HIS A 152 -7.72 -8.28 1.38
N ALA A 153 -8.99 -8.62 1.16
CA ALA A 153 -9.77 -9.41 2.11
C ALA A 153 -10.49 -10.50 1.33
N PHE A 154 -10.25 -11.75 1.74
CA PHE A 154 -10.97 -12.92 1.27
C PHE A 154 -12.12 -13.24 2.21
N ASP A 155 -13.20 -13.80 1.67
CA ASP A 155 -14.17 -14.52 2.47
C ASP A 155 -13.51 -15.79 3.02
N ALA A 156 -13.24 -15.81 4.32
CA ALA A 156 -12.50 -16.89 4.96
C ALA A 156 -13.27 -18.22 4.92
N ASP A 157 -14.60 -18.18 4.83
CA ASP A 157 -15.45 -19.38 4.77
C ASP A 157 -15.38 -20.06 3.40
N ARG A 158 -14.90 -19.36 2.38
CA ARG A 158 -14.80 -19.86 1.01
C ARG A 158 -13.42 -20.45 0.68
N ILE A 159 -12.41 -20.23 1.53
CA ILE A 159 -11.05 -20.74 1.34
C ILE A 159 -11.00 -22.24 1.62
N GLN A 160 -10.43 -23.01 0.68
CA GLN A 160 -10.29 -24.46 0.81
C GLN A 160 -8.92 -24.86 1.36
N GLY A 161 -8.85 -25.11 2.67
CA GLY A 161 -7.71 -25.76 3.32
C GLY A 161 -6.51 -24.85 3.62
N PHE A 162 -5.84 -24.30 2.61
CA PHE A 162 -4.61 -23.49 2.77
C PHE A 162 -4.62 -22.31 1.81
N LEU A 163 -3.67 -21.38 1.99
CA LEU A 163 -3.26 -20.44 0.95
C LEU A 163 -1.81 -20.71 0.52
N ALA A 164 -1.53 -20.55 -0.76
CA ALA A 164 -0.20 -20.68 -1.33
C ALA A 164 0.08 -19.53 -2.30
N VAL A 165 1.20 -18.84 -2.07
CA VAL A 165 1.79 -17.93 -3.05
C VAL A 165 2.69 -18.76 -3.95
N ARG A 166 2.24 -19.01 -5.18
CA ARG A 166 2.91 -19.93 -6.12
C ARG A 166 2.77 -19.46 -7.57
N TRP A 167 3.63 -19.99 -8.43
CA TRP A 167 3.46 -19.84 -9.87
C TRP A 167 2.25 -20.65 -10.37
N ALA A 168 1.58 -20.12 -11.39
CA ALA A 168 0.51 -20.85 -12.06
C ALA A 168 1.05 -22.11 -12.75
N ARG A 169 0.17 -23.09 -12.91
CA ARG A 169 0.42 -24.27 -13.75
C ARG A 169 -0.15 -24.01 -15.14
N ASP A 170 0.44 -24.66 -16.14
CA ASP A 170 -0.05 -24.52 -17.51
C ASP A 170 -1.52 -25.00 -17.62
N GLY A 171 -2.34 -24.20 -18.30
CA GLY A 171 -3.76 -24.47 -18.47
C GLY A 171 -4.66 -24.10 -17.28
N GLU A 172 -4.14 -23.57 -16.17
CA GLU A 172 -5.00 -23.03 -15.11
C GLU A 172 -5.81 -21.83 -15.60
N THR A 173 -7.01 -21.65 -15.03
CA THR A 173 -7.85 -20.48 -15.27
C THR A 173 -8.25 -19.83 -13.95
N LEU A 174 -8.59 -18.54 -14.00
CA LEU A 174 -9.11 -17.78 -12.88
C LEU A 174 -10.17 -16.81 -13.37
N VAL A 175 -11.36 -16.83 -12.74
CA VAL A 175 -12.35 -15.75 -12.91
C VAL A 175 -12.04 -14.66 -11.92
N THR A 176 -11.67 -13.48 -12.42
CA THR A 176 -11.35 -12.32 -11.58
C THR A 176 -12.58 -11.51 -11.17
N LEU A 177 -12.43 -10.58 -10.24
CA LEU A 177 -13.52 -9.75 -9.70
C LEU A 177 -14.28 -8.92 -10.74
N ASP A 178 -13.70 -8.69 -11.91
CA ASP A 178 -14.34 -8.07 -13.08
C ASP A 178 -15.24 -9.02 -13.88
N GLY A 179 -15.35 -10.29 -13.46
CA GLY A 179 -16.13 -11.33 -14.13
C GLY A 179 -15.46 -11.95 -15.34
N VAL A 180 -14.20 -11.59 -15.63
CA VAL A 180 -13.45 -12.09 -16.78
C VAL A 180 -12.74 -13.40 -16.40
N GLU A 181 -12.95 -14.45 -17.20
CA GLU A 181 -12.14 -15.66 -17.13
C GLU A 181 -10.79 -15.44 -17.80
N ARG A 182 -9.71 -15.68 -17.07
CA ARG A 182 -8.33 -15.46 -17.51
C ARG A 182 -7.61 -16.78 -17.63
N LYS A 183 -6.99 -17.02 -18.79
CA LYS A 183 -6.06 -18.15 -19.00
C LYS A 183 -4.71 -17.80 -18.42
N LEU A 184 -4.24 -18.61 -17.48
CA LEU A 184 -3.01 -18.38 -16.76
C LEU A 184 -1.83 -19.05 -17.48
N THR A 185 -0.64 -18.50 -17.27
CA THR A 185 0.61 -19.03 -17.79
C THR A 185 1.57 -19.30 -16.64
N PRO A 186 2.56 -20.20 -16.77
CA PRO A 186 3.57 -20.44 -15.73
C PRO A 186 4.40 -19.23 -15.27
N LYS A 187 4.19 -18.05 -15.87
CA LYS A 187 4.81 -16.77 -15.49
C LYS A 187 3.90 -15.90 -14.62
N ASP A 188 2.68 -16.36 -14.32
CA ASP A 188 1.71 -15.63 -13.50
C ASP A 188 1.85 -16.07 -12.05
N LEU A 189 2.00 -15.09 -11.16
CA LEU A 189 2.09 -15.31 -9.72
C LEU A 189 0.68 -15.31 -9.13
N LEU A 190 0.35 -16.37 -8.41
CA LEU A 190 -0.99 -16.60 -7.88
C LEU A 190 -0.99 -16.63 -6.37
N ILE A 191 -2.13 -16.26 -5.82
CA ILE A 191 -2.58 -16.81 -4.54
C ILE A 191 -3.56 -17.93 -4.89
N ALA A 192 -3.36 -19.11 -4.34
CA ALA A 192 -4.18 -20.29 -4.58
C ALA A 192 -4.54 -20.97 -3.27
N ASP A 193 -5.68 -21.65 -3.25
CA ASP A 193 -6.07 -22.55 -2.17
C ASP A 193 -6.04 -24.02 -2.61
N GLY A 194 -6.65 -24.90 -1.82
CA GLY A 194 -6.75 -26.33 -2.12
C GLY A 194 -7.63 -26.68 -3.33
N ALA A 195 -8.50 -25.77 -3.79
CA ALA A 195 -9.32 -25.96 -4.98
C ALA A 195 -8.71 -25.34 -6.23
N GLY A 196 -7.93 -24.26 -6.12
CA GLY A 196 -7.26 -23.66 -7.26
C GLY A 196 -6.84 -22.20 -7.06
N PRO A 197 -6.56 -21.48 -8.14
CA PRO A 197 -6.27 -20.05 -8.09
C PRO A 197 -7.42 -19.24 -7.46
N VAL A 198 -7.08 -18.32 -6.57
CA VAL A 198 -8.04 -17.40 -5.91
C VAL A 198 -7.69 -15.92 -6.10
N ALA A 199 -6.48 -15.60 -6.57
CA ALA A 199 -6.12 -14.24 -6.99
C ALA A 199 -4.90 -14.23 -7.93
N LEU A 200 -4.81 -13.20 -8.77
CA LEU A 200 -3.54 -12.76 -9.36
C LEU A 200 -2.80 -11.91 -8.32
N ALA A 201 -1.69 -12.43 -7.79
CA ALA A 201 -0.97 -11.85 -6.65
C ALA A 201 -0.55 -10.40 -6.90
N GLY A 202 -1.01 -9.47 -6.07
CA GLY A 202 -0.71 -8.04 -6.20
C GLY A 202 -1.35 -7.36 -7.41
N VAL A 203 -2.28 -8.01 -8.12
CA VAL A 203 -2.97 -7.44 -9.28
C VAL A 203 -4.48 -7.40 -9.07
N MET A 204 -5.14 -8.55 -8.91
CA MET A 204 -6.60 -8.60 -8.79
C MET A 204 -7.05 -9.89 -8.09
N GLY A 205 -8.01 -9.77 -7.17
CA GLY A 205 -8.68 -10.90 -6.53
C GLY A 205 -9.52 -11.74 -7.51
N GLY A 206 -9.80 -12.97 -7.11
CA GLY A 206 -10.71 -13.89 -7.78
C GLY A 206 -12.15 -13.77 -7.27
N ASP A 207 -13.10 -14.22 -8.09
CA ASP A 207 -14.53 -14.24 -7.74
C ASP A 207 -14.88 -15.32 -6.69
N SER A 208 -14.11 -16.42 -6.69
CA SER A 208 -14.35 -17.63 -5.88
C SER A 208 -14.20 -17.40 -4.37
N THR A 209 -13.48 -16.36 -3.95
CA THR A 209 -13.22 -16.03 -2.53
C THR A 209 -13.56 -14.57 -2.21
N LYS A 210 -14.29 -13.88 -3.10
CA LYS A 210 -14.68 -12.48 -2.90
C LYS A 210 -15.56 -12.32 -1.66
N VAL A 211 -15.33 -11.21 -0.95
CA VAL A 211 -16.22 -10.73 0.12
C VAL A 211 -17.55 -10.28 -0.48
N THR A 212 -18.64 -10.58 0.23
CA THR A 212 -20.00 -10.23 -0.11
C THR A 212 -20.74 -9.72 1.14
N ALA A 213 -21.97 -9.23 0.97
CA ALA A 213 -22.82 -8.85 2.11
C ALA A 213 -23.15 -10.01 3.06
N SER A 214 -22.99 -11.27 2.62
CA SER A 214 -23.19 -12.45 3.46
C SER A 214 -21.93 -12.97 4.15
N THR A 215 -20.76 -12.39 3.85
CA THR A 215 -19.49 -12.82 4.44
C THR A 215 -19.50 -12.58 5.95
N ARG A 216 -19.12 -13.62 6.72
CA ARG A 216 -19.10 -13.57 8.20
C ARG A 216 -17.69 -13.54 8.75
N ARG A 217 -16.75 -14.20 8.09
CA ARG A 217 -15.34 -14.21 8.47
C ARG A 217 -14.50 -13.74 7.30
N VAL A 218 -13.52 -12.89 7.58
CA VAL A 218 -12.58 -12.40 6.58
C VAL A 218 -11.18 -12.84 6.91
N LEU A 219 -10.42 -13.18 5.88
CA LEU A 219 -8.98 -13.37 5.94
C LEU A 219 -8.32 -12.19 5.23
N LEU A 220 -7.53 -11.43 5.96
CA LEU A 220 -6.81 -10.28 5.43
C LEU A 220 -5.51 -10.72 4.76
N GLU A 221 -5.25 -10.19 3.59
CA GLU A 221 -3.98 -10.27 2.89
C GLU A 221 -3.28 -8.92 2.97
N SER A 222 -2.05 -8.92 3.45
CA SER A 222 -1.12 -7.80 3.30
C SER A 222 0.27 -8.38 3.06
N ALA A 223 0.72 -8.34 1.83
CA ALA A 223 1.89 -9.07 1.36
C ALA A 223 2.83 -8.17 0.55
N TRP A 224 4.03 -8.66 0.28
CA TRP A 224 4.92 -8.00 -0.67
C TRP A 224 5.19 -8.93 -1.86
N PHE A 225 5.00 -8.38 -3.06
CA PHE A 225 5.23 -9.09 -4.32
C PHE A 225 6.29 -8.38 -5.14
N ASP A 226 7.11 -9.15 -5.86
CA ASP A 226 8.17 -8.59 -6.71
C ASP A 226 7.57 -7.60 -7.75
N PRO A 227 8.03 -6.33 -7.77
CA PRO A 227 7.51 -5.31 -8.65
C PRO A 227 7.62 -5.66 -10.14
N ARG A 228 8.63 -6.43 -10.55
CA ARG A 228 8.81 -6.83 -11.95
C ARG A 228 7.76 -7.89 -12.34
N THR A 229 7.55 -8.86 -11.47
CA THR A 229 6.55 -9.92 -11.62
C THR A 229 5.14 -9.32 -11.73
N VAL A 230 4.77 -8.43 -10.80
CA VAL A 230 3.45 -7.76 -10.82
C VAL A 230 3.24 -6.96 -12.11
N ARG A 231 4.21 -6.12 -12.53
CA ARG A 231 4.10 -5.36 -13.78
C ARG A 231 3.94 -6.26 -15.00
N ALA A 232 4.76 -7.30 -15.10
CA ALA A 232 4.73 -8.23 -16.23
C ALA A 232 3.40 -8.99 -16.31
N MET A 233 2.86 -9.40 -15.16
CA MET A 233 1.57 -10.08 -15.05
C MET A 233 0.40 -9.15 -15.37
N ALA A 234 0.36 -7.95 -14.79
CA ALA A 234 -0.70 -6.96 -15.07
C ALA A 234 -0.77 -6.63 -16.57
N HIS A 235 0.39 -6.37 -17.20
CA HIS A 235 0.47 -6.13 -18.64
C HIS A 235 -0.02 -7.32 -19.47
N ARG A 236 0.35 -8.57 -19.11
CA ARG A 236 -0.08 -9.78 -19.82
C ARG A 236 -1.59 -9.93 -19.88
N HIS A 237 -2.24 -9.59 -18.77
CA HIS A 237 -3.67 -9.72 -18.58
C HIS A 237 -4.46 -8.46 -18.97
N GLY A 238 -3.78 -7.42 -19.47
CA GLY A 238 -4.41 -6.14 -19.84
C GLY A 238 -5.04 -5.43 -18.64
N LEU A 239 -4.46 -5.60 -17.44
CA LEU A 239 -4.96 -5.07 -16.19
C LEU A 239 -4.18 -3.82 -15.75
N HIS A 240 -4.91 -2.85 -15.21
CA HIS A 240 -4.35 -1.67 -14.59
C HIS A 240 -5.15 -1.33 -13.31
N THR A 241 -4.84 -2.04 -12.22
CA THR A 241 -5.46 -1.82 -10.92
C THR A 241 -4.58 -0.94 -10.04
N ASP A 242 -5.19 -0.25 -9.06
CA ASP A 242 -4.46 0.51 -8.04
C ASP A 242 -3.40 -0.32 -7.30
N ALA A 243 -3.70 -1.60 -7.06
CA ALA A 243 -2.76 -2.56 -6.47
C ALA A 243 -1.58 -2.82 -7.39
N SER A 244 -1.84 -3.19 -8.66
CA SER A 244 -0.80 -3.49 -9.64
C SER A 244 0.10 -2.28 -9.92
N HIS A 245 -0.46 -1.08 -9.88
CA HIS A 245 0.28 0.17 -10.07
C HIS A 245 1.26 0.44 -8.93
N ARG A 246 0.83 0.25 -7.67
CA ARG A 246 1.67 0.46 -6.48
C ARG A 246 2.67 -0.65 -6.24
N PHE A 247 2.26 -1.91 -6.25
CA PHE A 247 3.21 -3.03 -6.17
C PHE A 247 4.18 -3.00 -7.35
N GLY A 248 3.67 -2.73 -8.55
CA GLY A 248 4.49 -2.55 -9.74
C GLY A 248 5.56 -1.49 -9.52
N ARG A 249 5.28 -0.36 -8.86
CA ARG A 249 6.26 0.71 -8.58
C ARG A 249 7.09 0.49 -7.29
N GLY A 250 6.90 -0.61 -6.58
CA GLY A 250 7.67 -0.95 -5.38
C GLY A 250 7.04 -0.40 -4.10
N ALA A 251 5.83 -0.86 -3.77
CA ALA A 251 5.23 -0.62 -2.46
C ALA A 251 6.17 -1.06 -1.33
N ASP A 252 6.18 -0.29 -0.24
CA ASP A 252 7.07 -0.53 0.90
C ASP A 252 6.78 -1.89 1.55
N PRO A 253 7.74 -2.83 1.58
CA PRO A 253 7.57 -4.11 2.25
C PRO A 253 7.29 -3.97 3.75
N ALA A 254 7.88 -2.97 4.42
CA ALA A 254 7.72 -2.78 5.86
C ALA A 254 6.30 -2.35 6.26
N MET A 255 5.47 -1.96 5.28
CA MET A 255 4.05 -1.65 5.50
C MET A 255 3.14 -2.87 5.52
N ALA A 256 3.62 -4.07 5.21
CA ALA A 256 2.77 -5.27 5.15
C ALA A 256 2.06 -5.55 6.50
N GLU A 257 2.78 -5.59 7.62
CA GLU A 257 2.15 -5.79 8.94
C GLU A 257 1.34 -4.56 9.40
N PRO A 258 1.87 -3.32 9.33
CA PRO A 258 1.07 -2.14 9.67
C PRO A 258 -0.23 -2.00 8.87
N ALA A 259 -0.22 -2.33 7.57
CA ALA A 259 -1.41 -2.26 6.72
C ALA A 259 -2.45 -3.32 7.10
N ARG A 260 -2.02 -4.56 7.43
CA ARG A 260 -2.90 -5.59 8.01
C ARG A 260 -3.55 -5.08 9.29
N ASP A 261 -2.75 -4.51 10.18
CA ASP A 261 -3.22 -4.09 11.51
C ASP A 261 -4.17 -2.89 11.43
N LEU A 262 -3.88 -1.92 10.56
CA LEU A 262 -4.79 -0.83 10.25
C LEU A 262 -6.11 -1.33 9.64
N LEU A 263 -6.06 -2.33 8.75
CA LEU A 263 -7.26 -2.90 8.16
C LEU A 263 -8.10 -3.63 9.21
N ALA A 264 -7.47 -4.41 10.08
CA ALA A 264 -8.13 -5.03 11.23
C ALA A 264 -8.77 -3.98 12.15
N LEU A 265 -8.07 -2.88 12.42
CA LEU A 265 -8.57 -1.75 13.21
C LEU A 265 -9.81 -1.11 12.57
N ARG A 266 -9.79 -0.85 11.26
CA ARG A 266 -10.96 -0.33 10.54
C ARG A 266 -12.14 -1.27 10.61
N LEU A 267 -11.91 -2.57 10.42
CA LEU A 267 -12.98 -3.57 10.49
C LEU A 267 -13.58 -3.68 11.90
N ARG A 268 -12.77 -3.57 12.94
CA ARG A 268 -13.28 -3.46 14.31
C ARG A 268 -14.21 -2.26 14.44
N ASP A 269 -13.77 -1.09 13.99
CA ASP A 269 -14.50 0.17 14.17
C ASP A 269 -15.76 0.26 13.30
N TRP A 270 -15.76 -0.31 12.09
CA TRP A 270 -16.83 -0.14 11.10
C TRP A 270 -17.78 -1.32 11.01
N ALA A 271 -17.30 -2.52 11.38
CA ALA A 271 -18.02 -3.76 11.25
C ALA A 271 -18.14 -4.53 12.57
N GLY A 272 -17.71 -3.94 13.70
CA GLY A 272 -17.71 -4.63 15.00
C GLY A 272 -16.87 -5.90 14.99
N ALA A 273 -15.86 -5.97 14.12
CA ALA A 273 -15.11 -7.20 13.90
C ALA A 273 -14.25 -7.58 15.11
N THR A 274 -14.19 -8.88 15.40
CA THR A 274 -13.34 -9.45 16.46
C THR A 274 -12.18 -10.20 15.83
N LEU A 275 -10.96 -9.83 16.22
CA LEU A 275 -9.74 -10.52 15.78
C LEU A 275 -9.70 -11.93 16.38
N GLN A 276 -9.60 -12.94 15.53
CA GLN A 276 -9.45 -14.34 15.92
C GLN A 276 -7.97 -14.70 16.05
N SER A 277 -7.16 -14.33 15.06
CA SER A 277 -5.71 -14.48 15.09
C SER A 277 -5.05 -13.59 14.03
N ALA A 278 -3.81 -13.17 14.27
CA ALA A 278 -2.95 -12.51 13.29
C ALA A 278 -1.57 -13.17 13.30
N TRP A 279 -1.03 -13.47 12.12
CA TRP A 279 0.31 -14.04 11.99
C TRP A 279 0.98 -13.57 10.70
N SER A 280 2.28 -13.77 10.62
CA SER A 280 3.09 -13.46 9.44
C SER A 280 3.93 -14.67 9.05
N VAL A 281 4.14 -14.86 7.74
CA VAL A 281 4.96 -15.96 7.19
C VAL A 281 6.02 -15.39 6.28
N GLY A 282 7.21 -15.99 6.32
CA GLY A 282 8.35 -15.61 5.50
C GLY A 282 9.14 -14.44 6.09
N THR A 283 9.88 -13.75 5.23
CA THR A 283 10.78 -12.66 5.61
C THR A 283 10.66 -11.53 4.61
N LEU A 284 10.63 -10.30 5.10
CA LEU A 284 10.69 -9.12 4.24
C LEU A 284 11.92 -9.19 3.31
N PRO A 285 11.81 -8.68 2.08
CA PRO A 285 12.95 -8.61 1.17
C PRO A 285 14.09 -7.81 1.80
N THR A 286 15.32 -8.22 1.53
CA THR A 286 16.51 -7.56 2.06
C THR A 286 16.57 -6.10 1.58
N PRO A 287 16.83 -5.12 2.48
CA PRO A 287 17.07 -3.74 2.08
C PRO A 287 18.20 -3.62 1.05
N LYS A 288 18.16 -2.56 0.24
CA LYS A 288 19.25 -2.28 -0.71
C LYS A 288 20.55 -2.01 0.04
N ALA A 289 21.68 -2.35 -0.58
CA ALA A 289 23.00 -2.05 -0.04
C ALA A 289 23.17 -0.54 0.19
N PRO A 290 23.95 -0.13 1.22
CA PRO A 290 24.28 1.27 1.44
C PRO A 290 24.89 1.92 0.20
N VAL A 291 24.56 3.19 -0.03
CA VAL A 291 25.09 3.98 -1.15
C VAL A 291 26.15 4.93 -0.61
N ALA A 292 27.37 4.85 -1.13
CA ALA A 292 28.42 5.81 -0.81
C ALA A 292 28.13 7.16 -1.49
N LEU A 293 28.09 8.24 -0.71
CA LEU A 293 27.85 9.59 -1.19
C LEU A 293 29.01 10.50 -0.79
N ALA A 294 29.76 10.98 -1.78
CA ALA A 294 30.83 11.96 -1.56
C ALA A 294 30.26 13.38 -1.67
N TRP A 295 30.58 14.26 -0.72
CA TRP A 295 30.11 15.65 -0.74
C TRP A 295 30.58 16.42 -1.97
N ALA A 296 31.81 16.16 -2.44
CA ALA A 296 32.31 16.72 -3.69
C ALA A 296 31.45 16.34 -4.92
N MET A 297 30.82 15.15 -4.90
CA MET A 297 29.87 14.77 -5.95
C MET A 297 28.59 15.59 -5.85
N VAL A 298 28.08 15.84 -4.63
CA VAL A 298 26.88 16.66 -4.40
C VAL A 298 27.09 18.07 -4.92
N ASP A 299 28.19 18.72 -4.54
CA ASP A 299 28.53 20.08 -5.01
C ASP A 299 28.63 20.15 -6.53
N ARG A 300 29.30 19.16 -7.14
CA ARG A 300 29.48 19.09 -8.59
C ARG A 300 28.16 18.93 -9.33
N VAL A 301 27.24 18.11 -8.81
CA VAL A 301 25.92 17.87 -9.43
C VAL A 301 24.99 19.06 -9.21
N ALA A 302 25.03 19.68 -8.03
CA ALA A 302 24.25 20.87 -7.71
C ALA A 302 24.74 22.14 -8.46
N GLY A 303 26.03 22.17 -8.82
CA GLY A 303 26.68 23.33 -9.46
C GLY A 303 27.05 24.44 -8.48
N HIS A 304 26.90 24.21 -7.17
CA HIS A 304 27.30 25.12 -6.10
C HIS A 304 27.59 24.33 -4.81
N PRO A 305 28.34 24.88 -3.85
CA PRO A 305 28.55 24.24 -2.55
C PRO A 305 27.22 24.00 -1.82
N VAL A 306 27.04 22.79 -1.29
CA VAL A 306 25.91 22.40 -0.45
C VAL A 306 26.40 22.20 0.98
N ASP A 307 25.72 22.82 1.96
CA ASP A 307 26.04 22.60 3.37
C ASP A 307 25.84 21.12 3.76
N PRO A 308 26.91 20.39 4.14
CA PRO A 308 26.80 18.98 4.52
C PRO A 308 25.90 18.76 5.74
N GLY A 309 25.85 19.73 6.67
CA GLY A 309 24.98 19.68 7.84
C GLY A 309 23.52 19.62 7.43
N ARG A 310 23.10 20.61 6.63
CA ARG A 310 21.73 20.66 6.09
C ARG A 310 21.39 19.45 5.21
N ALA A 311 22.30 18.99 4.37
CA ALA A 311 22.06 17.81 3.54
C ALA A 311 21.86 16.54 4.40
N ALA A 312 22.68 16.36 5.44
CA ALA A 312 22.55 15.24 6.36
C ALA A 312 21.23 15.29 7.15
N GLU A 313 20.77 16.47 7.56
CA GLU A 313 19.44 16.65 8.19
C GLU A 313 18.31 16.20 7.27
N LEU A 314 18.32 16.64 6.00
CA LEU A 314 17.30 16.28 5.03
C LEU A 314 17.30 14.78 4.72
N LEU A 315 18.47 14.18 4.54
CA LEU A 315 18.58 12.74 4.32
C LEU A 315 18.02 11.93 5.51
N ARG A 316 18.33 12.33 6.75
CA ARG A 316 17.75 11.70 7.94
C ARG A 316 16.23 11.90 8.01
N ALA A 317 15.74 13.09 7.68
CA ALA A 317 14.31 13.37 7.66
C ALA A 317 13.56 12.56 6.59
N LEU A 318 14.23 12.20 5.48
CA LEU A 318 13.72 11.27 4.46
C LEU A 318 13.82 9.79 4.88
N GLY A 319 14.38 9.49 6.05
CA GLY A 319 14.50 8.14 6.59
C GLY A 319 15.82 7.43 6.29
N CYS A 320 16.83 8.12 5.76
CA CYS A 320 18.15 7.54 5.57
C CYS A 320 18.90 7.40 6.90
N VAL A 321 19.56 6.27 7.09
CA VAL A 321 20.61 6.10 8.10
C VAL A 321 21.93 6.53 7.48
N LEU A 322 22.65 7.44 8.14
CA LEU A 322 23.93 7.96 7.68
C LEU A 322 25.05 7.41 8.56
N GLU A 323 26.03 6.77 7.92
CA GLU A 323 27.24 6.26 8.56
C GLU A 323 28.46 6.94 7.93
N GLU A 324 29.36 7.45 8.76
CA GLU A 324 30.62 7.99 8.26
C GLU A 324 31.56 6.87 7.86
N VAL A 325 31.94 6.84 6.58
CA VAL A 325 32.91 5.89 6.07
C VAL A 325 34.31 6.49 6.21
N SER A 326 35.12 5.94 7.11
CA SER A 326 36.52 6.34 7.27
C SER A 326 37.31 5.89 6.03
N GLY A 327 37.68 6.83 5.13
CA GLY A 327 38.66 6.55 4.07
C GLY A 327 38.34 6.97 2.63
N GLY A 328 37.32 7.79 2.36
CA GLY A 328 37.05 8.33 1.02
C GLY A 328 37.25 9.83 0.96
N ALA A 329 38.27 10.28 0.20
CA ALA A 329 38.41 11.66 -0.25
C ALA A 329 37.34 12.04 -1.27
#